data_AF-A0A7K2WLY6-F1
#
_entry.id   AF-A0A7K2WLY6-F1
#
_cell.length_a   1.000
_cell.length_b   1.000
_cell.length_c   1.000
_cell.angle_alpha   90.00
_cell.angle_beta   90.00
_cell.angle_gamma   90.00
#
_symmetry.space_group_name_H-M   'P 1'
#
loop_
_entity.id
_entity.type
_entity.pdbx_description
1 polymer ?
#
loop_
_entity_poly.entity_id
_entity_poly.type
_entity_poly.pdbx_seq_one_letter_code
_entity_poly.pdbx_strand_id
1 'polypeptide(L)'
;MASQRNTKLPVVTEAEQAVRSAGGQRATFHQRHVRRGNWFADWAGRLGGSDVYIGITGKEPTARKVRLLLDDWIFEDVSTRDLGGVLTEIFSTRGSTGGPPDGSSDGSAQGATIRSKRLYLLFPAQVLRVPVGRARYSATRKPSPDAELSPWERALLVESGPSARGGLPD
;
A
#
# COMPACT_ATOMS: atom_id res chain seq x y z
N MET A 1 11.99 -35.75 -17.57
CA MET A 1 11.58 -34.79 -16.52
C MET A 1 11.40 -33.43 -17.16
N ALA A 2 10.16 -33.01 -17.39
CA ALA A 2 9.88 -31.70 -17.98
C ALA A 2 10.24 -30.63 -16.96
N SER A 3 11.21 -29.77 -17.27
CA SER A 3 11.42 -28.52 -16.54
C SER A 3 10.10 -27.75 -16.61
N GLN A 4 9.35 -27.72 -15.51
CA GLN A 4 8.27 -26.76 -15.35
C GLN A 4 8.94 -25.39 -15.51
N ARG A 5 8.79 -24.78 -16.69
CA ARG A 5 9.07 -23.36 -16.85
C ARG A 5 8.17 -22.68 -15.84
N ASN A 6 8.75 -22.28 -14.71
CA ASN A 6 8.06 -21.54 -13.66
C ASN A 6 7.71 -20.18 -14.29
N THR A 7 6.59 -20.16 -15.01
CA THR A 7 6.17 -19.01 -15.79
C THR A 7 5.72 -18.00 -14.77
N LYS A 8 6.50 -16.94 -14.63
CA LYS A 8 6.15 -15.83 -13.74
C LYS A 8 4.76 -15.31 -14.13
N LEU A 9 3.91 -15.16 -13.13
CA LEU A 9 2.54 -14.70 -13.34
C LEU A 9 2.56 -13.22 -13.76
N PRO A 10 1.68 -12.80 -14.69
CA PRO A 10 1.62 -11.40 -15.13
C PRO A 10 1.51 -10.41 -13.97
N VAL A 11 0.68 -10.72 -12.98
CA VAL A 11 0.51 -9.89 -11.76
C VAL A 11 1.82 -9.70 -10.96
N VAL A 12 2.71 -10.71 -10.96
CA VAL A 12 4.01 -10.61 -10.31
C VAL A 12 4.96 -9.75 -11.13
N THR A 13 4.93 -9.86 -12.47
CA THR A 13 5.68 -8.96 -13.35
C THR A 13 5.26 -7.50 -13.21
N GLU A 14 3.96 -7.23 -13.11
CA GLU A 14 3.43 -5.88 -12.87
C GLU A 14 3.92 -5.31 -11.53
N ALA A 15 3.92 -6.13 -10.46
CA ALA A 15 4.45 -5.72 -9.16
C ALA A 15 5.95 -5.40 -9.23
N GLU A 16 6.74 -6.19 -9.95
CA GLU A 16 8.16 -5.92 -10.18
C GLU A 16 8.40 -4.61 -10.91
N GLN A 17 7.59 -4.32 -11.93
CA GLN A 17 7.67 -3.06 -12.66
C GLN A 17 7.31 -1.87 -11.77
N ALA A 18 6.27 -1.98 -10.95
CA ALA A 18 5.88 -0.94 -10.01
C ALA A 18 6.98 -0.67 -8.98
N VAL A 19 7.51 -1.72 -8.34
CA VAL A 19 8.62 -1.61 -7.36
C VAL A 19 9.87 -1.01 -8.00
N ARG A 20 10.22 -1.44 -9.22
CA ARG A 20 11.37 -0.90 -9.97
C ARG A 20 11.18 0.59 -10.28
N SER A 21 9.99 0.98 -10.73
CA SER A 21 9.67 2.37 -11.10
C SER A 21 9.68 3.29 -9.87
N ALA A 22 9.35 2.76 -8.69
CA ALA A 22 9.47 3.44 -7.42
C ALA A 22 10.91 3.46 -6.84
N GLY A 23 11.90 2.94 -7.58
CA GLY A 23 13.32 2.96 -7.19
C GLY A 23 13.81 1.72 -6.44
N GLY A 24 13.00 0.66 -6.37
CA GLY A 24 13.38 -0.60 -5.74
C GLY A 24 14.52 -1.29 -6.49
N GLN A 25 15.62 -1.53 -5.78
CA GLN A 25 16.76 -2.25 -6.34
C GLN A 25 16.46 -3.74 -6.48
N ARG A 26 16.91 -4.36 -7.58
CA ARG A 26 16.69 -5.79 -7.85
C ARG A 26 15.24 -6.20 -7.58
N ALA A 27 14.29 -5.42 -8.10
CA ALA A 27 12.85 -5.66 -8.02
C ALA A 27 12.49 -6.95 -8.76
N THR A 28 12.75 -8.09 -8.13
CA THR A 28 12.50 -9.43 -8.64
C THR A 28 11.91 -10.24 -7.50
N PHE A 29 10.65 -10.61 -7.64
CA PHE A 29 9.89 -11.37 -6.68
C PHE A 29 10.19 -12.86 -6.83
N HIS A 30 10.33 -13.53 -5.68
CA HIS A 30 10.52 -14.96 -5.59
C HIS A 30 9.17 -15.70 -5.61
N GLN A 31 8.67 -15.98 -6.81
CA GLN A 31 7.42 -16.71 -7.00
C GLN A 31 7.59 -18.22 -6.73
N ARG A 32 6.70 -18.77 -5.91
CA ARG A 32 6.61 -20.19 -5.59
C ARG A 32 5.16 -20.67 -5.53
N HIS A 33 4.94 -21.93 -5.88
CA HIS A 33 3.68 -22.60 -5.59
C HIS A 33 3.57 -22.90 -4.09
N VAL A 34 2.36 -22.78 -3.55
CA VAL A 34 2.00 -23.23 -2.21
C VAL A 34 0.95 -24.33 -2.32
N ARG A 35 0.56 -24.93 -1.19
CA ARG A 35 -0.39 -26.05 -1.18
C ARG A 35 -1.72 -25.69 -1.85
N ARG A 36 -2.34 -26.68 -2.51
CA ARG A 36 -3.69 -26.62 -3.10
C ARG A 36 -3.86 -25.63 -4.26
N GLY A 37 -2.84 -25.49 -5.12
CA GLY A 37 -2.91 -24.63 -6.32
C GLY A 37 -2.68 -23.14 -6.04
N ASN A 38 -2.59 -22.77 -4.76
CA ASN A 38 -2.20 -21.43 -4.35
C ASN A 38 -0.79 -21.10 -4.82
N TRP A 39 -0.49 -19.81 -4.91
CA TRP A 39 0.86 -19.33 -5.16
C TRP A 39 1.19 -18.15 -4.26
N PHE A 40 2.47 -17.92 -4.06
CA PHE A 40 3.00 -16.82 -3.28
C PHE A 40 4.23 -16.23 -3.98
N ALA A 41 4.36 -14.92 -3.95
CA ALA A 41 5.53 -14.22 -4.45
C ALA A 41 5.91 -13.12 -3.47
N ASP A 42 7.17 -13.01 -3.11
CA ASP A 42 7.67 -11.98 -2.21
C ASP A 42 8.93 -11.29 -2.71
N TRP A 43 9.10 -10.07 -2.23
CA TRP A 43 10.29 -9.26 -2.40
C TRP A 43 10.57 -8.51 -1.10
N ALA A 44 11.84 -8.36 -0.78
CA ALA A 44 12.30 -7.53 0.32
C ALA A 44 13.47 -6.67 -0.17
N GLY A 45 13.48 -5.40 0.21
CA GLY A 45 14.56 -4.50 -0.14
C GLY A 45 14.25 -3.06 0.20
N ARG A 46 15.16 -2.17 -0.19
CA ARG A 46 15.05 -0.75 0.11
C ARG A 46 14.12 -0.04 -0.88
N LEU A 47 13.11 0.66 -0.35
CA LEU A 47 12.14 1.43 -1.11
C LEU A 47 11.59 2.58 -0.25
N GLY A 48 11.37 3.75 -0.83
CA GLY A 48 10.80 4.90 -0.08
C GLY A 48 11.63 5.34 1.15
N GLY A 49 12.95 5.09 1.14
CA GLY A 49 13.85 5.45 2.23
C GLY A 49 14.00 4.40 3.34
N SER A 50 13.31 3.26 3.27
CA SER A 50 13.34 2.20 4.29
C SER A 50 13.42 0.80 3.69
N ASP A 51 13.69 -0.20 4.53
CA ASP A 51 13.52 -1.59 4.16
C ASP A 51 12.03 -1.94 4.19
N VAL A 52 11.57 -2.58 3.12
CA VAL A 52 10.16 -2.90 2.89
C VAL A 52 10.05 -4.37 2.50
N TYR A 53 9.07 -5.06 3.09
CA TYR A 53 8.65 -6.39 2.67
C TYR A 53 7.34 -6.32 1.90
N ILE A 54 7.29 -6.95 0.72
CA ILE A 54 6.09 -7.07 -0.09
C ILE A 54 5.83 -8.54 -0.37
N GLY A 55 4.65 -9.03 0.01
CA GLY A 55 4.16 -10.38 -0.30
C GLY A 55 2.86 -10.33 -1.09
N ILE A 56 2.72 -11.20 -2.09
CA ILE A 56 1.52 -11.30 -2.93
C ILE A 56 1.09 -12.77 -2.95
N THR A 57 -0.19 -13.03 -2.70
CA THR A 57 -0.73 -14.39 -2.69
C THR A 57 -2.07 -14.50 -3.38
N GLY A 58 -2.26 -15.59 -4.11
CA GLY A 58 -3.49 -15.89 -4.84
C GLY A 58 -3.87 -17.35 -4.74
N LYS A 59 -5.18 -17.64 -4.87
CA LYS A 59 -5.71 -19.01 -4.80
C LYS A 59 -5.32 -19.88 -6.00
N GLU A 60 -5.14 -19.26 -7.15
CA GLU A 60 -4.77 -19.90 -8.40
C GLU A 60 -4.06 -18.89 -9.32
N PRO A 61 -3.27 -19.34 -10.32
CA PRO A 61 -2.61 -18.47 -11.30
C PRO A 61 -3.54 -17.48 -12.03
N THR A 62 -4.80 -17.87 -12.23
CA THR A 62 -5.82 -17.12 -12.98
C THR A 62 -6.74 -16.27 -12.10
N ALA A 63 -6.49 -16.22 -10.79
CA ALA A 63 -7.34 -15.50 -9.86
C ALA A 63 -7.43 -14.01 -10.25
N ARG A 64 -8.65 -13.46 -10.19
CA ARG A 64 -8.88 -12.02 -10.51
C ARG A 64 -8.48 -11.09 -9.36
N LYS A 65 -8.28 -11.65 -8.17
CA LYS A 65 -7.93 -10.94 -6.95
C LYS A 65 -6.79 -11.66 -6.24
N VAL A 66 -5.96 -10.88 -5.55
CA VAL A 66 -4.85 -11.33 -4.72
C VAL A 66 -4.90 -10.62 -3.37
N ARG A 67 -4.31 -11.25 -2.37
CA ARG A 67 -3.97 -10.57 -1.12
C ARG A 67 -2.56 -9.98 -1.26
N LEU A 68 -2.42 -8.72 -0.88
CA LEU A 68 -1.15 -8.00 -0.81
C LEU A 68 -0.78 -7.79 0.67
N LEU A 69 0.41 -8.24 1.03
CA LEU A 69 1.08 -7.97 2.29
C LEU A 69 2.14 -6.91 2.00
N LEU A 70 2.13 -5.82 2.77
CA LEU A 70 3.10 -4.75 2.70
C LEU A 70 3.51 -4.41 4.13
N ASP A 71 4.68 -4.85 4.55
CA ASP A 71 5.09 -4.85 5.96
C ASP A 71 3.93 -5.42 6.84
N ASP A 72 3.37 -4.61 7.74
CA ASP A 72 2.24 -4.98 8.61
C ASP A 72 0.84 -4.71 7.99
N TRP A 73 0.79 -4.19 6.76
CA TRP A 73 -0.45 -3.88 6.07
C TRP A 73 -0.91 -5.07 5.22
N ILE A 74 -2.17 -5.48 5.40
CA ILE A 74 -2.77 -6.55 4.62
C ILE A 74 -3.98 -6.01 3.85
N PHE A 75 -3.91 -6.08 2.53
CA PHE A 75 -5.04 -5.84 1.62
C PHE A 75 -5.57 -7.19 1.15
N GLU A 76 -6.82 -7.49 1.49
CA GLU A 76 -7.40 -8.82 1.28
C GLU A 76 -7.78 -9.12 -0.19
N ASP A 77 -8.26 -8.11 -0.91
CA ASP A 77 -8.95 -8.27 -2.19
C ASP A 77 -8.46 -7.24 -3.22
N VAL A 78 -7.18 -7.25 -3.56
CA VAL A 78 -6.62 -6.37 -4.60
C VAL A 78 -6.87 -7.00 -5.97
N SER A 79 -7.46 -6.25 -6.92
CA SER A 79 -7.58 -6.75 -8.29
C SER A 79 -6.20 -6.96 -8.89
N THR A 80 -5.99 -8.08 -9.60
CA THR A 80 -4.72 -8.34 -10.30
C THR A 80 -4.38 -7.30 -11.36
N ARG A 81 -5.39 -6.58 -11.87
CA ARG A 81 -5.21 -5.46 -12.81
C ARG A 81 -4.74 -4.17 -12.15
N ASP A 82 -5.07 -3.99 -10.86
CA ASP A 82 -4.80 -2.75 -10.14
C ASP A 82 -3.56 -2.86 -9.25
N LEU A 83 -2.99 -4.05 -9.05
CA LEU A 83 -1.89 -4.27 -8.11
C LEU A 83 -0.69 -3.36 -8.37
N GLY A 84 -0.26 -3.22 -9.63
CA GLY A 84 0.81 -2.31 -10.01
C GLY A 84 0.48 -0.85 -9.67
N GLY A 85 -0.77 -0.44 -9.91
CA GLY A 85 -1.28 0.87 -9.53
C GLY A 85 -1.30 1.09 -8.01
N VAL A 86 -1.73 0.09 -7.23
CA VAL A 86 -1.72 0.16 -5.76
C VAL A 86 -0.30 0.40 -5.24
N LEU A 87 0.67 -0.39 -5.69
CA LEU A 87 2.08 -0.23 -5.29
C LEU A 87 2.64 1.12 -5.74
N THR A 88 2.32 1.54 -6.97
CA THR A 88 2.76 2.83 -7.50
C THR A 88 2.22 3.98 -6.64
N GLU A 89 0.94 3.98 -6.29
CA GLU A 89 0.32 5.04 -5.49
C GLU A 89 0.85 5.10 -4.05
N ILE A 90 1.18 3.94 -3.46
CA ILE A 90 1.79 3.88 -2.11
C ILE A 90 3.19 4.49 -2.11
N PHE A 91 4.01 4.19 -3.12
CA PHE A 91 5.41 4.64 -3.16
C PHE A 91 5.64 5.89 -4.02
N SER A 92 4.57 6.48 -4.55
CA SER A 92 4.64 7.78 -5.21
C SER A 92 4.80 8.87 -4.16
N THR A 93 5.81 9.71 -4.32
CA THR A 93 6.13 10.88 -3.46
C THR A 93 5.04 11.98 -3.47
N ARG A 94 3.85 11.71 -4.00
CA ARG A 94 2.76 12.68 -4.19
C ARG A 94 1.89 12.90 -2.94
N GLY A 95 2.04 12.08 -1.90
CA GLY A 95 1.20 12.09 -0.70
C GLY A 95 1.38 13.28 0.24
N SER A 96 2.41 14.11 0.07
CA SER A 96 2.71 15.23 0.97
C SER A 96 3.20 16.46 0.20
N THR A 97 2.31 17.17 -0.49
CA THR A 97 2.52 18.61 -0.69
C THR A 97 1.38 19.33 0.03
N GLY A 98 1.68 19.75 1.26
CA GLY A 98 0.93 20.82 1.92
C GLY A 98 1.11 22.08 1.10
N GLY A 99 0.18 22.34 0.18
CA GLY A 99 -0.02 23.66 -0.42
C GLY A 99 -0.91 24.50 0.51
N PRO A 100 -0.74 25.84 0.51
CA PRO A 100 -1.58 26.73 1.31
C PRO A 100 -3.06 26.56 0.95
N PRO A 101 -3.99 26.87 1.90
CA PRO A 101 -5.43 26.69 1.73
C PRO A 101 -5.99 27.79 0.82
N ASP A 102 -5.59 27.79 -0.45
CA ASP A 102 -6.10 28.73 -1.43
C ASP A 102 -7.38 28.12 -2.03
N GLY A 103 -8.43 28.14 -1.22
CA GLY A 103 -9.86 28.31 -1.53
C GLY A 103 -10.55 27.57 -2.69
N SER A 104 -9.89 26.72 -3.47
CA SER A 104 -10.48 26.13 -4.68
C SER A 104 -9.73 24.86 -5.10
N SER A 105 -9.94 23.77 -4.36
CA SER A 105 -9.71 22.43 -4.91
C SER A 105 -10.72 21.46 -4.31
N ASP A 106 -11.51 20.87 -5.19
CA ASP A 106 -12.39 19.75 -4.91
C ASP A 106 -11.57 18.67 -4.19
N GLY A 107 -11.94 18.35 -2.94
CA GLY A 107 -11.10 17.71 -1.91
C GLY A 107 -10.74 16.24 -2.12
N SER A 108 -10.41 15.84 -3.34
CA SER A 108 -9.90 14.49 -3.64
C SER A 108 -8.40 14.45 -3.42
N ALA A 109 -7.98 13.91 -2.28
CA ALA A 109 -6.61 13.45 -2.08
C ALA A 109 -6.23 12.50 -3.24
N GLN A 110 -5.44 13.00 -4.19
CA GLN A 110 -4.95 12.23 -5.34
C GLN A 110 -3.71 11.43 -4.92
N GLY A 111 -3.92 10.39 -4.10
CA GLY A 111 -2.82 9.52 -3.70
C GLY A 111 -3.14 8.61 -2.51
N ALA A 112 -2.22 7.72 -2.21
CA ALA A 112 -2.30 6.90 -1.00
C ALA A 112 -2.22 7.78 0.25
N THR A 113 -2.98 7.41 1.29
CA THR A 113 -3.00 8.15 2.57
C THR A 113 -3.11 7.21 3.75
N ILE A 114 -2.40 7.52 4.84
CA ILE A 114 -2.55 6.87 6.15
C ILE A 114 -3.31 7.83 7.06
N ARG A 115 -4.40 7.34 7.66
CA ARG A 115 -5.16 8.06 8.69
C ARG A 115 -5.24 7.26 9.97
N SER A 116 -4.99 7.92 11.09
CA SER A 116 -5.25 7.37 12.42
C SER A 116 -6.74 7.47 12.74
N LYS A 117 -7.32 6.41 13.29
CA LYS A 117 -8.69 6.37 13.82
C LYS A 117 -8.71 5.58 15.13
N ARG A 118 -9.79 5.73 15.90
CA ARG A 118 -10.05 4.89 17.08
C ARG A 118 -11.08 3.84 16.72
N LEU A 119 -10.72 2.56 16.80
CA LEU A 119 -11.65 1.45 16.65
C LEU A 119 -12.42 1.29 17.98
N TYR A 120 -13.75 1.31 17.93
CA TYR A 120 -14.62 1.24 19.12
C TYR A 120 -14.24 2.25 20.21
N LEU A 121 -13.77 3.45 19.83
CA LEU A 121 -13.29 4.53 20.71
C LEU A 121 -12.07 4.21 21.61
N LEU A 122 -11.65 2.94 21.72
CA LEU A 122 -10.68 2.48 22.71
C LEU A 122 -9.33 2.06 22.11
N PHE A 123 -9.30 1.57 20.86
CA PHE A 123 -8.07 1.01 20.29
C PHE A 123 -7.55 1.86 19.12
N PRO A 124 -6.29 2.33 19.17
CA PRO A 124 -5.70 3.03 18.04
C PRO A 124 -5.63 2.08 16.83
N ALA A 125 -6.04 2.58 15.67
CA ALA A 125 -5.92 1.88 14.40
C ALA A 125 -5.48 2.86 13.33
N GLN A 126 -4.68 2.39 12.39
CA GLN A 126 -4.31 3.16 11.21
C GLN A 126 -4.98 2.53 9.99
N VAL A 127 -5.44 3.37 9.08
CA VAL A 127 -6.02 2.95 7.80
C VAL A 127 -5.20 3.53 6.68
N LEU A 128 -4.58 2.65 5.89
CA LEU A 128 -3.97 2.99 4.62
C LEU A 128 -5.05 2.91 3.55
N ARG A 129 -5.31 4.00 2.84
CA ARG A 129 -6.25 4.09 1.71
C ARG A 129 -5.47 4.35 0.44
N VAL A 130 -5.78 3.62 -0.62
CA VAL A 130 -5.09 3.71 -1.90
C VAL A 130 -6.13 3.81 -3.03
N PRO A 131 -6.33 4.99 -3.63
CA PRO A 131 -7.17 5.14 -4.82
C PRO A 131 -6.39 4.66 -6.06
N VAL A 132 -7.02 3.87 -6.93
CA VAL A 132 -6.45 3.47 -8.23
C VAL A 132 -7.52 3.65 -9.30
N GLY A 133 -7.41 4.70 -10.10
CA GLY A 133 -8.47 5.10 -11.03
C GLY A 133 -9.80 5.31 -10.30
N ARG A 134 -10.79 4.45 -10.58
CA ARG A 134 -12.11 4.48 -9.91
C ARG A 134 -12.20 3.54 -8.69
N ALA A 135 -11.24 2.64 -8.52
CA ALA A 135 -11.20 1.69 -7.42
C ALA A 135 -10.57 2.34 -6.17
N ARG A 136 -10.95 1.81 -5.00
CA ARG A 136 -10.38 2.21 -3.71
C ARG A 136 -10.05 0.97 -2.91
N TYR A 137 -8.80 0.87 -2.49
CA TYR A 137 -8.30 -0.20 -1.65
C TYR A 137 -8.00 0.34 -0.26
N SER A 138 -8.15 -0.50 0.75
CA SER A 138 -7.75 -0.13 2.10
C SER A 138 -7.23 -1.31 2.90
N ALA A 139 -6.21 -1.05 3.70
CA ALA A 139 -5.72 -1.94 4.73
C ALA A 139 -5.86 -1.25 6.09
N THR A 140 -6.10 -2.03 7.14
CA THR A 140 -6.16 -1.52 8.52
C THR A 140 -5.15 -2.28 9.36
N ARG A 141 -4.34 -1.57 10.14
CA ARG A 141 -3.47 -2.16 11.15
C ARG A 141 -3.73 -1.57 12.53
N LYS A 142 -3.36 -2.31 13.57
CA LYS A 142 -3.29 -1.83 14.95
C LYS A 142 -1.83 -1.52 15.23
N PRO A 143 -1.40 -0.24 15.23
CA PRO A 143 -0.03 0.09 15.56
C PRO A 143 0.26 -0.26 17.02
N SER A 144 1.47 -0.77 17.29
CA SER A 144 1.98 -0.82 18.65
C SER A 144 2.11 0.63 19.17
N PRO A 145 1.90 0.90 20.48
CA PRO A 145 2.11 2.24 21.04
C PRO A 145 3.51 2.81 20.77
N ASP A 146 4.53 1.95 20.67
CA ASP A 146 5.91 2.33 20.40
C ASP A 146 6.33 2.15 18.93
N ALA A 147 5.39 1.84 18.03
CA ALA A 147 5.71 1.66 16.61
C ALA A 147 5.97 3.01 15.94
N GLU A 148 7.23 3.28 15.62
CA GLU A 148 7.60 4.39 14.76
C GLU A 148 7.18 4.12 13.31
N LEU A 149 6.62 5.13 12.65
CA LEU A 149 6.29 5.05 11.23
C LEU A 149 7.56 5.03 10.39
N SER A 150 7.62 4.11 9.44
CA SER A 150 8.71 4.08 8.47
C SER A 150 8.72 5.38 7.63
N PRO A 151 9.87 5.78 7.05
CA PRO A 151 9.96 6.89 6.11
C PRO A 151 8.85 6.91 5.04
N TRP A 152 8.53 5.76 4.42
CA TRP A 152 7.47 5.69 3.40
C TRP A 152 6.08 5.92 4.00
N GLU A 153 5.82 5.43 5.21
CA GLU A 153 4.52 5.63 5.88
C GLU A 153 4.32 7.07 6.32
N ARG A 154 5.38 7.71 6.83
CA ARG A 154 5.34 9.13 7.21
C ARG A 154 5.00 10.02 6.02
N ALA A 155 5.49 9.69 4.83
CA ALA A 155 5.17 10.42 3.60
C ALA A 155 3.68 10.37 3.22
N LEU A 156 2.93 9.39 3.73
CA LEU A 156 1.49 9.21 3.47
C LEU A 156 0.61 9.70 4.62
N LEU A 157 1.19 10.09 5.75
CA LEU A 157 0.42 10.46 6.93
C LEU A 157 -0.32 11.77 6.66
N VAL A 158 -1.65 11.72 6.71
CA VAL A 158 -2.46 12.94 6.70
C VAL A 158 -2.52 13.45 8.14
N GLU A 159 -1.82 14.55 8.41
CA GLU A 159 -1.96 15.25 9.69
C GLU A 159 -3.44 15.58 9.89
N SER A 160 -4.02 14.98 10.93
CA SER A 160 -5.29 15.46 11.44
C SER A 160 -4.95 16.76 12.15
N GLY A 161 -5.02 17.89 11.42
CA GLY A 161 -4.89 19.19 12.03
C GLY A 161 -5.81 19.26 13.26
N PRO A 162 -5.40 19.92 14.35
CA PRO A 162 -6.30 20.10 15.49
C PRO A 162 -7.57 20.74 14.93
N SER A 163 -8.72 20.07 15.11
CA SER A 163 -10.02 20.70 14.89
C SER A 163 -9.92 22.09 15.50
N ALA A 164 -9.99 23.11 14.65
CA ALA A 164 -9.85 24.49 15.06
C ALA A 164 -10.71 24.66 16.30
N ARG A 165 -10.05 24.82 17.46
CA ARG A 165 -10.72 25.29 18.67
C ARG A 165 -11.47 26.52 18.19
N GLY A 166 -12.80 26.47 18.31
CA GLY A 166 -13.69 27.56 17.99
C GLY A 166 -13.10 28.83 18.57
N GLY A 167 -12.49 29.60 17.69
CA GLY A 167 -11.88 30.86 17.99
C GLY A 167 -12.86 31.92 17.55
N LEU A 168 -13.18 32.77 18.53
CA LEU A 168 -13.65 34.15 18.41
C LEU A 168 -15.13 34.36 18.04
N PRO A 169 -15.67 35.58 18.23
CA PRO A 169 -15.16 36.77 18.95
C PRO A 169 -16.17 37.38 19.95
N ASP A 170 -15.66 38.35 20.73
CA ASP A 170 -16.29 39.46 21.47
C ASP A 170 -17.50 39.22 22.40
#